data_AF-A0A2D5TTH9-F1
#
_entry.id   AF-A0A2D5TTH9-F1
#
_cell.length_a   1.000
_cell.length_b   1.000
_cell.length_c   1.000
_cell.angle_alpha   90.00
_cell.angle_beta   90.00
_cell.angle_gamma   90.00
#
_symmetry.space_group_name_H-M   'P 1'
#
loop_
_entity.id
_entity.type
_entity.pdbx_description
1 polymer ?
#
loop_
_entity_poly.entity_id
_entity_poly.type
_entity_poly.pdbx_seq_one_letter_code
_entity_poly.pdbx_strand_id
1 'polypeptide(L)'
;MNIYLQIGDRHTMELEASSFTAAMPEASQLYREYRDATGEGFRTFPIGHILFGNEPLAEVSYNGKVWPLGGTAFPRDPSLQPLFDPAMKISALPSR
;
A
#
# COMPACT_ATOMS: atom_id res chain seq x y z
N MET A 1 -7.54 3.08 17.67
CA MET A 1 -7.40 1.91 16.78
C MET A 1 -6.29 2.32 15.86
N ASN A 2 -5.13 1.72 16.01
CA ASN A 2 -3.91 2.29 15.44
C ASN A 2 -3.50 1.45 14.25
N ILE A 3 -3.35 2.12 13.11
CA ILE A 3 -2.97 1.52 11.85
C ILE A 3 -1.61 2.11 11.49
N TYR A 4 -0.68 1.27 11.06
CA TYR A 4 0.68 1.71 10.75
C TYR A 4 1.06 1.33 9.32
N LEU A 5 1.90 2.14 8.69
CA LEU A 5 2.67 1.74 7.51
C LEU A 5 4.10 1.43 7.96
N GLN A 6 4.53 0.19 7.74
CA GLN A 6 5.91 -0.26 7.93
C GLN A 6 6.59 -0.44 6.58
N ILE A 7 7.79 0.10 6.39
CA ILE A 7 8.58 0.00 5.16
C ILE A 7 9.88 -0.75 5.46
N GLY A 8 9.87 -2.07 5.23
CA GLY A 8 10.91 -2.98 5.72
C GLY A 8 11.18 -2.77 7.21
N ASP A 9 12.45 -2.85 7.60
CA ASP A 9 12.88 -2.54 8.97
C ASP A 9 13.33 -1.07 9.15
N ARG A 10 13.12 -0.24 8.13
CA ARG A 10 13.72 1.09 8.04
C ARG A 10 12.84 2.18 8.63
N HIS A 11 11.52 2.01 8.51
CA HIS A 11 10.60 3.08 8.84
C HIS A 11 9.23 2.52 9.22
N THR A 12 8.62 3.12 10.23
CA THR A 12 7.25 2.83 10.65
C THR A 12 6.58 4.14 10.99
N MET A 13 5.39 4.36 10.47
CA MET A 13 4.60 5.57 10.72
C MET A 13 3.16 5.19 11.04
N GLU A 14 2.55 5.95 11.94
CA GLU A 14 1.11 5.85 12.22
C GLU A 14 0.33 6.52 11.09
N LEU A 15 -0.79 5.93 10.72
CA LEU A 15 -1.73 6.45 9.72
C LEU A 15 -2.90 7.10 10.43
N GLU A 16 -3.33 8.25 9.94
CA GLU A 16 -4.43 9.04 10.54
C GLU A 16 -5.82 8.47 10.17
N ALA A 17 -5.86 7.42 9.36
CA ALA A 17 -7.08 6.79 8.91
C ALA A 17 -7.92 6.17 10.03
N SER A 18 -9.23 6.44 9.99
CA SER A 18 -10.21 5.91 10.94
C SER A 18 -10.60 4.44 10.72
N SER A 19 -10.17 3.84 9.60
CA SER A 19 -10.43 2.43 9.26
C SER A 19 -9.36 1.88 8.32
N PHE A 20 -9.26 0.55 8.24
CA PHE A 20 -8.32 -0.12 7.35
C PHE A 20 -8.51 0.24 5.86
N THR A 21 -9.75 0.32 5.40
CA THR A 21 -10.04 0.75 4.01
C THR A 21 -9.64 2.20 3.78
N ALA A 22 -9.87 3.09 4.76
CA ALA A 22 -9.47 4.48 4.67
C ALA A 22 -7.94 4.67 4.73
N ALA A 23 -7.20 3.71 5.28
CA ALA A 23 -5.75 3.74 5.39
C ALA A 23 -5.03 3.43 4.06
N MET A 24 -5.68 2.74 3.12
CA MET A 24 -5.02 2.30 1.88
C MET A 24 -4.51 3.45 0.99
N PRO A 25 -5.30 4.53 0.74
CA PRO A 25 -4.82 5.65 -0.06
C PRO A 25 -3.65 6.39 0.60
N GLU A 26 -3.74 6.61 1.92
CA GLU A 26 -2.72 7.28 2.73
C GLU A 26 -1.42 6.45 2.76
N ALA A 27 -1.51 5.15 3.05
CA ALA A 27 -0.38 4.23 3.02
C ALA A 27 0.30 4.19 1.64
N SER A 28 -0.49 4.10 0.56
CA SER A 28 0.02 4.15 -0.82
C SER A 28 0.78 5.45 -1.09
N GLN A 29 0.23 6.59 -0.67
CA GLN A 29 0.83 7.89 -0.88
C GLN A 29 2.16 8.01 -0.12
N LEU A 30 2.14 7.79 1.21
CA LEU A 30 3.32 7.92 2.06
C LEU A 30 4.44 6.95 1.66
N TYR A 31 4.08 5.72 1.30
CA TYR A 31 5.03 4.74 0.77
C TYR A 31 5.73 5.25 -0.49
N ARG A 32 4.97 5.81 -1.44
CA ARG A 32 5.53 6.36 -2.68
C ARG A 32 6.38 7.59 -2.45
N GLU A 33 5.96 8.48 -1.56
CA GLU A 33 6.74 9.67 -1.19
C GLU A 33 8.09 9.25 -0.58
N TYR A 34 8.08 8.29 0.34
CA TYR A 34 9.31 7.75 0.93
C TYR A 34 10.19 7.08 -0.12
N ARG A 35 9.61 6.25 -1.00
CA ARG A 35 10.29 5.63 -2.15
C ARG A 35 10.97 6.69 -3.02
N ASP A 36 10.23 7.69 -3.46
CA ASP A 36 10.71 8.73 -4.37
C ASP A 36 11.82 9.57 -3.73
N ALA A 37 11.76 9.80 -2.41
CA ALA A 37 12.83 10.46 -1.67
C ALA A 37 14.14 9.66 -1.60
N THR A 38 14.07 8.32 -1.57
CA THR A 38 15.28 7.46 -1.55
C THR A 38 15.92 7.27 -2.93
N GLY A 39 15.13 7.33 -4.00
CA GLY A 39 15.58 7.03 -5.37
C GLY A 39 15.92 5.55 -5.62
N GLU A 40 15.61 4.66 -4.68
CA GLU A 40 15.85 3.22 -4.83
C GLU A 40 14.90 2.58 -5.84
N GLY A 41 15.41 1.62 -6.63
CA GLY A 41 14.62 0.89 -7.61
C GLY A 41 13.78 -0.24 -7.01
N PHE A 42 12.89 -0.82 -7.82
CA PHE A 42 11.98 -1.92 -7.43
C PHE A 42 12.66 -3.09 -6.70
N ARG A 43 13.89 -3.44 -7.09
CA ARG A 43 14.60 -4.60 -6.54
C ARG A 43 15.26 -4.33 -5.19
N THR A 44 15.44 -3.06 -4.83
CA THR A 44 16.21 -2.65 -3.64
C THR A 44 15.33 -1.98 -2.59
N PHE A 45 14.25 -1.32 -3.02
CA PHE A 45 13.30 -0.71 -2.11
C PHE A 45 12.40 -1.78 -1.47
N PRO A 46 12.25 -1.78 -0.13
CA PRO A 46 11.52 -2.82 0.58
C PRO A 46 10.01 -2.73 0.35
N ILE A 47 9.31 -3.87 0.46
CA ILE A 47 7.85 -3.93 0.46
C ILE A 47 7.30 -3.22 1.70
N GLY A 48 6.21 -2.48 1.53
CA GLY A 48 5.48 -1.87 2.63
C GLY A 48 4.45 -2.83 3.22
N HIS A 49 4.18 -2.74 4.52
CA HIS A 49 3.12 -3.47 5.19
C HIS A 49 2.18 -2.50 5.89
N ILE A 50 0.88 -2.71 5.75
CA ILE A 50 -0.14 -2.02 6.55
C ILE A 50 -0.42 -2.92 7.76
N LEU A 51 -0.12 -2.42 8.94
CA LEU A 51 -0.28 -3.13 10.21
C LEU A 51 -1.53 -2.65 10.94
N PHE A 52 -2.25 -3.57 11.58
CA PHE A 52 -3.27 -3.27 12.56
C PHE A 52 -2.73 -3.62 13.95
N GLY A 53 -2.39 -2.62 14.76
CA GLY A 53 -1.46 -2.84 15.86
C GLY A 53 -0.12 -3.33 15.32
N ASN A 54 0.30 -4.54 15.71
CA ASN A 54 1.55 -5.17 15.27
C ASN A 54 1.35 -6.30 14.24
N GLU A 55 0.12 -6.50 13.76
CA GLU A 55 -0.19 -7.58 12.81
C GLU A 55 -0.29 -7.05 11.37
N PRO A 56 0.49 -7.58 10.41
CA PRO A 56 0.39 -7.18 9.02
C PRO A 56 -0.88 -7.73 8.37
N LEU A 57 -1.67 -6.85 7.75
CA LEU A 57 -2.91 -7.23 7.08
C LEU A 57 -2.87 -7.04 5.55
N ALA A 58 -1.99 -6.16 5.06
CA ALA A 58 -1.82 -5.91 3.64
C ALA A 58 -0.39 -5.50 3.31
N GLU A 59 -0.05 -5.61 2.02
CA GLU A 59 1.24 -5.23 1.46
C GLU A 59 1.10 -4.07 0.48
N VAL A 60 2.07 -3.17 0.47
CA VAL A 60 2.18 -2.07 -0.49
C VAL A 60 3.32 -2.40 -1.46
N SER A 61 2.99 -2.63 -2.73
CA SER A 61 4.01 -2.88 -3.75
C SER A 61 4.69 -1.59 -4.18
N TYR A 62 5.86 -1.72 -4.81
CA TYR A 62 6.67 -0.59 -5.28
C TYR A 62 5.90 0.50 -6.03
N ASN A 63 4.90 0.16 -6.83
CA ASN A 63 4.06 1.12 -7.58
C ASN A 63 2.93 1.77 -6.76
N GLY A 64 2.85 1.49 -5.45
CA GLY A 64 1.84 2.03 -4.54
C GLY A 64 0.53 1.25 -4.52
N LYS A 65 0.42 0.10 -5.19
CA LYS A 65 -0.78 -0.74 -5.07
C LYS A 65 -0.80 -1.44 -3.72
N VAL A 66 -1.98 -1.54 -3.12
CA VAL A 66 -2.19 -2.28 -1.87
C VAL A 66 -2.77 -3.65 -2.21
N TRP A 67 -2.18 -4.71 -1.68
CA TRP A 67 -2.53 -6.09 -1.92
C TRP A 67 -2.92 -6.78 -0.60
N PRO A 68 -3.71 -7.86 -0.65
CA PRO A 68 -3.79 -8.78 0.49
C PRO A 68 -2.39 -9.28 0.88
N LEU A 69 -2.20 -9.67 2.14
CA LEU A 69 -0.92 -10.23 2.61
C LEU A 69 -0.48 -11.41 1.72
N GLY A 70 0.79 -11.43 1.30
CA GLY A 70 1.34 -12.36 0.31
C GLY A 70 1.04 -12.01 -1.16
N GLY A 71 0.18 -11.03 -1.43
CA GLY A 71 -0.26 -10.69 -2.78
C GLY A 71 0.85 -10.08 -3.64
N THR A 72 1.88 -9.45 -3.05
CA THR A 72 3.01 -8.90 -3.81
C THR A 72 4.01 -9.95 -4.28
N ALA A 73 3.99 -11.16 -3.68
CA ALA A 73 4.80 -12.30 -4.11
C ALA A 73 4.19 -13.04 -5.31
N PHE A 74 2.87 -12.92 -5.51
CA PHE A 74 2.12 -13.53 -6.61
C PHE A 74 1.46 -12.53 -7.58
N PRO A 75 2.15 -11.48 -8.05
CA PRO A 75 1.55 -10.49 -8.95
C PRO A 75 1.25 -11.09 -10.35
N ARG A 76 1.59 -12.36 -10.56
CA ARG A 76 1.34 -13.12 -11.80
C ARG A 76 0.07 -13.95 -11.76
N ASP A 77 -0.63 -14.03 -10.63
CA ASP A 77 -1.98 -14.60 -10.63
C ASP A 77 -2.94 -13.51 -11.14
N PRO A 78 -3.46 -13.63 -12.37
CA PRO A 78 -4.35 -12.62 -12.95
C PRO A 78 -5.72 -12.55 -12.25
N SER A 79 -6.04 -13.51 -11.37
CA SER A 79 -7.25 -13.48 -10.55
C SER A 79 -7.09 -12.61 -9.30
N LEU A 80 -5.86 -12.34 -8.86
CA LEU A 80 -5.59 -11.47 -7.72
C LEU A 80 -5.68 -10.01 -8.14
N GLN A 81 -6.61 -9.29 -7.52
CA GLN A 81 -6.75 -7.86 -7.67
C GLN A 81 -6.18 -7.13 -6.44
N PRO A 82 -5.58 -5.95 -6.64
CA PRO A 82 -5.20 -5.12 -5.51
C PRO A 82 -6.46 -4.67 -4.76
N LEU A 83 -6.35 -4.54 -3.44
CA LEU A 83 -7.35 -3.91 -2.59
C LEU A 83 -7.49 -2.42 -2.91
N PHE A 84 -6.39 -1.79 -3.36
CA PHE A 84 -6.36 -0.42 -3.81
C PHE A 84 -5.31 -0.22 -4.93
N ASP A 85 -5.68 0.49 -5.99
CA ASP A 85 -4.79 0.85 -7.08
C ASP A 85 -4.79 2.37 -7.30
N PRO A 86 -3.69 3.10 -7.00
CA PRO A 86 -3.63 4.55 -7.15
C PRO A 86 -3.69 5.02 -8.62
N ALA A 87 -3.49 4.12 -9.59
CA ALA A 87 -3.58 4.43 -11.01
C ALA A 87 -5.00 4.23 -11.58
N MET A 88 -5.90 3.58 -10.82
CA MET A 88 -7.27 3.37 -11.25
C MET A 88 -8.00 4.72 -11.16
N LYS A 89 -8.19 5.35 -12.32
CA LYS A 89 -9.06 6.53 -12.40
C LYS A 89 -10.42 6.11 -11.87
N ILE A 90 -10.95 6.84 -10.89
CA ILE A 90 -12.40 6.88 -10.66
C ILE A 90 -12.96 7.45 -11.96
N SER A 91 -13.29 6.60 -12.92
CA SER A 91 -14.08 7.01 -14.07
C SER A 91 -15.33 7.59 -13.46
N ALA A 92 -15.51 8.90 -13.61
CA ALA A 92 -16.71 9.61 -13.22
C ALA A 92 -17.90 8.70 -13.53
N LEU A 93 -18.70 8.42 -12.49
CA LEU A 93 -19.99 7.76 -12.63
C LEU A 93 -20.66 8.32 -13.88
N PRO A 94 -21.24 7.48 -14.77
CA PRO A 94 -21.98 8.03 -15.89
C PRO A 94 -23.06 8.95 -15.33
N SER A 95 -22.91 10.25 -15.59
CA SER A 95 -23.97 11.23 -15.34
C SER A 95 -25.18 10.72 -16.10
N ARG A 96 -26.22 10.32 -15.36
CA ARG A 96 -27.54 10.05 -15.91
C ARG A 96 -28.14 11.33 -16.49
#